data_AF-A0A1M4XG31-F1
#
_entry.id   AF-A0A1M4XG31-F1
#
_cell.length_a   1.000
_cell.length_b   1.000
_cell.length_c   1.000
_cell.angle_alpha   90.00
_cell.angle_beta   90.00
_cell.angle_gamma   90.00
#
_symmetry.space_group_name_H-M   'P 1'
#
loop_
_entity.id
_entity.type
_entity.pdbx_description
1 polymer ?
#
loop_
_entity_poly.entity_id
_entity_poly.type
_entity_poly.pdbx_seq_one_letter_code
_entity_poly.pdbx_strand_id
1 'polypeptide(L)'
;MKRPVLIDLDEASEMTPATAPMVIDDAPQGAAMQRVASLATRRASPLAKWFWSLLVSIVGFLVSLAAWNFVTGLIASHPILGMAFSALLVIFCCVLLAIALREMSAFHRLRRIDTIQTEAATAHAGGDLPMARKVVGHMTSLYASRDDTAWGRTQLEERAPEVMDADGLLDLAERSLLEPLDARAVAEVQAAARQVAVVTAVVPLALADVFTALTANLRMIRRIAEIYGGRSGTLGSFRLVRTVLGHLVATGAVAVGDDLIHSVAGGGLLSKVSRRFGEGVVNGALTARVGIAAIEVCRPLPFQALKRPSVTGTVQRALTGLFGQA
;
A
#
# COMPACT_ATOMS: atom_id res chain seq x y z
N MET A 1 -78.50 0.27 30.62
CA MET A 1 -77.10 -0.11 30.39
C MET A 1 -76.91 -0.41 28.90
N LYS A 2 -76.22 0.47 28.16
CA LYS A 2 -75.96 0.29 26.72
C LYS A 2 -74.85 -0.76 26.54
N ARG A 3 -75.09 -1.79 25.74
CA ARG A 3 -74.11 -2.85 25.39
C ARG A 3 -72.95 -2.24 24.58
N PRO A 4 -71.71 -2.72 24.76
CA PRO A 4 -70.54 -2.18 24.06
C PRO A 4 -70.63 -2.46 22.55
N VAL A 5 -70.22 -1.47 21.77
CA VAL A 5 -70.14 -1.54 20.30
C VAL A 5 -68.91 -2.38 19.94
N LEU A 6 -69.15 -3.48 19.23
CA LEU A 6 -68.11 -4.33 18.68
C LEU A 6 -67.73 -3.75 17.31
N ILE A 7 -66.49 -3.26 17.20
CA ILE A 7 -65.92 -2.82 15.92
C ILE A 7 -65.18 -4.06 15.38
N ASP A 8 -65.83 -4.80 14.49
CA ASP A 8 -65.11 -5.79 13.68
C ASP A 8 -64.20 -5.02 12.72
N LEU A 9 -62.90 -5.17 12.93
CA LEU A 9 -61.89 -4.70 12.00
C LEU A 9 -61.86 -5.70 10.84
N ASP A 10 -62.49 -5.33 9.73
CA ASP A 10 -62.33 -6.05 8.46
C ASP A 10 -60.84 -6.07 8.07
N GLU A 11 -60.35 -7.28 7.84
CA GLU A 11 -59.01 -7.63 7.35
C GLU A 11 -57.83 -7.18 8.24
N ALA A 12 -57.18 -8.19 8.83
CA ALA A 12 -55.88 -8.02 9.47
C ALA A 12 -54.92 -7.34 8.47
N SER A 13 -54.54 -6.10 8.74
CA SER A 13 -53.60 -5.33 7.92
C SER A 13 -52.37 -6.21 7.60
N GLU A 14 -52.16 -6.53 6.32
CA GLU A 14 -51.06 -7.37 5.84
C GLU A 14 -49.66 -6.80 6.16
N MET A 15 -49.60 -5.56 6.64
CA MET A 15 -48.38 -4.89 7.10
C MET A 15 -48.15 -5.10 8.60
N THR A 16 -47.55 -6.24 8.96
CA THR A 16 -46.96 -6.44 10.29
C THR A 16 -45.45 -6.08 10.30
N PRO A 17 -44.83 -5.82 11.47
CA PRO A 17 -43.39 -5.57 11.55
C PRO A 17 -42.52 -6.68 10.95
N ALA A 18 -43.06 -7.89 10.84
CA ALA A 18 -42.43 -9.05 10.21
C ALA A 18 -42.57 -9.09 8.67
N THR A 19 -43.55 -8.36 8.10
CA THR A 19 -43.86 -8.34 6.66
C THR A 19 -43.52 -7.00 6.01
N ALA A 20 -42.99 -6.04 6.78
CA ALA A 20 -42.53 -4.77 6.25
C ALA A 20 -41.37 -5.00 5.25
N PRO A 21 -41.42 -4.45 4.03
CA PRO A 21 -40.32 -4.55 3.09
C PRO A 21 -39.06 -3.94 3.72
N MET A 22 -37.94 -4.67 3.65
CA MET A 22 -36.64 -4.16 4.10
C MET A 22 -36.34 -2.87 3.35
N VAL A 23 -36.12 -1.77 4.07
CA VAL A 23 -35.59 -0.54 3.49
C VAL A 23 -34.16 -0.84 3.06
N ILE A 24 -34.00 -1.21 1.78
CA ILE A 24 -32.70 -1.21 1.13
C ILE A 24 -32.40 0.26 0.88
N ASP A 25 -31.71 0.90 1.81
CA ASP A 25 -31.00 2.14 1.49
C ASP A 25 -30.04 1.80 0.36
N ASP A 26 -30.29 2.35 -0.83
CA ASP A 26 -29.37 2.29 -1.96
C ASP A 26 -28.03 2.89 -1.51
N ALA A 27 -27.15 2.02 -0.99
CA ALA A 27 -25.77 2.36 -0.74
C ALA A 27 -25.23 2.98 -2.04
N PRO A 28 -24.52 4.13 -1.99
CA PRO A 28 -24.08 4.81 -3.18
C PRO A 28 -23.26 3.83 -4.03
N GLN A 29 -23.88 3.33 -5.10
CA GLN A 29 -23.26 2.39 -6.01
C GLN A 29 -21.99 3.07 -6.49
N GLY A 30 -20.85 2.43 -6.21
CA GLY A 30 -19.52 2.90 -6.58
C GLY A 30 -19.30 2.90 -8.10
N ALA A 31 -20.31 3.24 -8.91
CA ALA A 31 -20.24 3.40 -10.36
C ALA A 31 -19.15 4.40 -10.76
N ALA A 32 -18.92 5.45 -9.95
CA ALA A 32 -17.78 6.35 -10.12
C ALA A 32 -16.43 5.62 -9.93
N MET A 33 -16.33 4.79 -8.89
CA MET A 33 -15.14 3.96 -8.62
C MET A 33 -14.95 2.86 -9.67
N GLN A 34 -16.01 2.25 -10.18
CA GLN A 34 -15.99 1.24 -11.24
C GLN A 34 -15.55 1.83 -12.59
N ARG A 35 -15.96 3.07 -12.91
CA ARG A 35 -15.46 3.80 -14.09
C ARG A 35 -13.99 4.20 -13.95
N VAL A 36 -13.55 4.60 -12.75
CA VAL A 36 -12.12 4.87 -12.48
C VAL A 36 -11.29 3.59 -12.53
N ALA A 37 -11.82 2.47 -12.02
CA ALA A 37 -11.17 1.16 -12.08
C ALA A 37 -11.02 0.64 -13.51
N SER A 38 -12.02 0.83 -14.38
CA SER A 38 -11.94 0.41 -15.80
C SER A 38 -11.02 1.30 -16.65
N LEU A 39 -10.79 2.55 -16.23
CA LEU A 39 -9.77 3.42 -16.84
C LEU A 39 -8.36 3.04 -16.39
N ALA A 40 -8.20 2.54 -15.17
CA ALA A 40 -6.90 2.16 -14.61
C ALA A 40 -6.36 0.81 -15.13
N THR A 41 -7.21 -0.04 -15.73
CA THR A 41 -6.78 -1.32 -16.36
C THR A 41 -6.24 -1.17 -17.78
N ARG A 42 -6.36 0.01 -18.41
CA ARG A 42 -5.80 0.22 -19.75
C ARG A 42 -4.27 0.28 -19.68
N ARG A 43 -3.60 -0.64 -20.39
CA ARG A 43 -2.14 -0.60 -20.62
C ARG A 43 -1.77 0.81 -21.08
N ALA A 44 -0.78 1.41 -20.42
CA ALA A 44 -0.28 2.73 -20.79
C ALA A 44 0.07 2.71 -22.29
N SER A 45 -0.60 3.55 -23.08
CA SER A 45 -0.44 3.52 -24.53
C SER A 45 1.02 3.85 -24.88
N PRO A 46 1.62 3.21 -25.89
CA PRO A 46 2.97 3.53 -26.32
C PRO A 46 3.09 5.02 -26.68
N LEU A 47 2.02 5.61 -27.22
CA LEU A 47 1.89 7.04 -27.48
C LEU A 47 1.98 7.89 -26.20
N ALA A 48 1.34 7.50 -25.10
CA ALA A 48 1.45 8.21 -23.83
C ALA A 48 2.89 8.16 -23.28
N LYS A 49 3.57 7.01 -23.38
CA LYS A 49 4.99 6.89 -22.99
C LYS A 49 5.87 7.82 -23.82
N TRP A 50 5.67 7.85 -25.14
CA TRP A 50 6.39 8.76 -26.04
C TRP A 50 6.09 10.23 -25.73
N PHE A 51 4.82 10.59 -25.54
CA PHE A 51 4.40 11.94 -25.18
C PHE A 51 5.09 12.42 -23.90
N TRP A 52 5.05 11.63 -22.82
CA TRP A 52 5.73 11.98 -21.57
C TRP A 52 7.25 12.06 -21.73
N SER A 53 7.85 11.16 -22.51
CA SER A 53 9.29 11.21 -22.78
C SER A 53 9.68 12.48 -23.56
N LEU A 54 8.90 12.84 -24.58
CA LEU A 54 9.10 14.06 -25.37
C LEU A 54 8.90 15.32 -24.53
N LEU A 55 7.83 15.36 -23.73
CA LEU A 55 7.54 16.47 -22.84
C LEU A 55 8.69 16.70 -21.84
N VAL A 56 9.17 15.63 -21.18
CA VAL A 56 10.31 15.72 -20.26
C VAL A 56 11.57 16.18 -20.98
N SER A 57 11.81 15.70 -22.20
CA SER A 57 12.97 16.11 -23.01
C SER A 57 12.91 17.59 -23.40
N ILE A 58 11.75 18.07 -23.85
CA ILE A 58 11.52 19.48 -24.21
C ILE A 58 11.68 20.39 -23.00
N VAL A 59 11.03 20.05 -21.87
CA VAL A 59 11.14 20.83 -20.64
C VAL A 59 12.59 20.83 -20.14
N GLY A 60 13.26 19.67 -20.15
CA GLY A 60 14.67 19.56 -19.78
C GLY A 60 15.58 20.41 -20.65
N PHE A 61 15.34 20.44 -21.97
CA PHE A 61 16.05 21.29 -22.91
C PHE A 61 15.84 22.78 -22.62
N LEU A 62 14.59 23.21 -22.43
CA LEU A 62 14.25 24.61 -22.13
C LEU A 62 14.89 25.08 -20.82
N VAL A 63 14.82 24.25 -19.77
CA VAL A 63 15.44 24.55 -18.47
C VAL A 63 16.96 24.61 -18.61
N SER A 64 17.57 23.68 -19.35
CA SER A 64 19.03 23.67 -19.57
C SER A 64 19.47 24.92 -20.34
N LEU A 65 18.73 25.33 -21.36
CA LEU A 65 19.01 26.52 -22.14
C LEU A 65 18.83 27.79 -21.30
N ALA A 66 17.76 27.88 -20.51
CA ALA A 66 17.54 28.98 -19.58
C ALA A 66 18.65 29.09 -18.54
N ALA A 67 19.05 27.96 -17.96
CA ALA A 67 20.16 27.90 -17.00
C ALA A 67 21.49 28.33 -17.64
N TRP A 68 21.80 27.84 -18.84
CA TRP A 68 22.99 28.24 -19.59
C TRP A 68 23.02 29.74 -19.83
N ASN A 69 21.96 30.29 -20.40
CA ASN A 69 21.85 31.72 -20.71
C ASN A 69 21.94 32.59 -19.45
N PHE A 70 21.32 32.15 -18.34
CA PHE A 70 21.37 32.85 -17.06
C PHE A 70 22.79 32.88 -16.49
N VAL A 71 23.49 31.73 -16.48
CA VAL A 71 24.87 31.62 -15.99
C VAL A 71 25.80 32.47 -16.83
N THR A 72 25.75 32.36 -18.17
CA THR A 72 26.61 33.14 -19.06
C THR A 72 26.32 34.64 -18.99
N GLY A 73 25.05 35.03 -18.87
CA GLY A 73 24.65 36.43 -18.69
C GLY A 73 25.12 37.01 -17.35
N LEU A 74 25.07 36.21 -16.29
CA LEU A 74 25.55 36.59 -14.97
C LEU A 74 27.08 36.74 -14.94
N ILE A 75 27.82 35.85 -15.59
CA ILE A 75 29.28 35.95 -15.73
C ILE A 75 29.67 37.19 -16.53
N ALA A 76 28.95 37.50 -17.61
CA ALA A 76 29.21 38.66 -18.45
C ALA A 76 28.98 39.99 -17.70
N SER A 77 27.95 40.04 -16.83
CA SER A 77 27.61 41.24 -16.06
C SER A 77 28.45 41.38 -14.78
N HIS A 78 28.60 40.29 -14.03
CA HIS A 78 29.25 40.23 -12.73
C HIS A 78 30.11 38.95 -12.61
N PRO A 79 31.40 38.99 -13.02
CA PRO A 79 32.24 37.80 -13.15
C PRO A 79 32.38 36.97 -11.86
N ILE A 80 32.58 37.62 -10.72
CA ILE A 80 32.78 36.94 -9.42
C ILE A 80 31.49 36.21 -8.98
N LEU A 81 30.34 36.88 -9.07
CA LEU A 81 29.04 36.29 -8.74
C LEU A 81 28.66 35.16 -9.70
N GLY A 82 28.94 35.33 -10.99
CA GLY A 82 28.73 34.31 -12.00
C GLY A 82 29.56 33.05 -11.75
N MET A 83 30.86 33.21 -11.43
CA MET A 83 31.72 32.08 -11.06
C MET A 83 31.24 31.38 -9.79
N ALA A 84 30.87 32.12 -8.75
CA ALA A 84 30.35 31.55 -7.51
C ALA A 84 29.04 30.76 -7.74
N PHE A 85 28.09 31.31 -8.49
CA PHE A 85 26.84 30.62 -8.84
C PHE A 85 27.09 29.38 -9.71
N SER A 86 28.01 29.45 -10.67
CA SER A 86 28.38 28.30 -11.51
C SER A 86 28.97 27.15 -10.69
N ALA A 87 29.84 27.45 -9.72
CA ALA A 87 30.39 26.46 -8.80
C ALA A 87 29.29 25.80 -7.96
N LEU A 88 28.34 26.60 -7.43
CA LEU A 88 27.20 26.10 -6.68
C LEU A 88 26.30 25.19 -7.55
N LEU A 89 26.07 25.57 -8.81
CA LEU A 89 25.29 24.78 -9.76
C LEU A 89 25.96 23.45 -10.10
N VAL A 90 27.29 23.44 -10.30
CA VAL A 90 28.06 22.20 -10.49
C VAL A 90 27.96 21.30 -9.25
N ILE A 91 28.15 21.84 -8.05
CA ILE A 91 28.01 21.09 -6.79
C ILE A 91 26.59 20.50 -6.68
N PHE A 92 25.56 21.29 -6.97
CA PHE A 92 24.17 20.84 -6.97
C PHE A 92 23.95 19.69 -7.96
N CYS A 93 24.47 19.79 -9.19
CA CYS A 93 24.41 18.72 -10.19
C CYS A 93 25.15 17.46 -9.71
N CYS A 94 26.32 17.58 -9.08
CA CYS A 94 27.06 16.45 -8.50
C CYS A 94 26.27 15.77 -7.38
N VAL A 95 25.62 16.53 -6.50
CA VAL A 95 24.75 15.99 -5.43
C VAL A 95 23.55 15.26 -6.03
N LEU A 96 22.88 15.84 -7.03
CA LEU A 96 21.78 15.17 -7.74
C LEU A 96 22.24 13.88 -8.42
N LEU A 97 23.41 13.89 -9.06
CA LEU A 97 24.00 12.70 -9.67
C LEU A 97 24.33 11.63 -8.64
N ALA A 98 24.93 12.00 -7.50
CA ALA A 98 25.22 11.08 -6.40
C ALA A 98 23.93 10.47 -5.82
N ILE A 99 22.86 11.26 -5.66
CA ILE A 99 21.54 10.78 -5.26
C ILE A 99 21.00 9.79 -6.30
N ALA A 100 21.06 10.13 -7.60
CA ALA A 100 20.58 9.26 -8.69
C ALA A 100 21.36 7.93 -8.79
N LEU A 101 22.68 7.96 -8.67
CA LEU A 101 23.52 6.76 -8.68
C LEU A 101 23.27 5.88 -7.46
N ARG A 102 23.15 6.50 -6.28
CA ARG A 102 22.76 5.80 -5.05
C ARG A 102 21.38 5.16 -5.19
N GLU A 103 20.44 5.83 -5.84
CA GLU A 103 19.10 5.30 -6.10
C GLU A 103 19.12 4.12 -7.09
N MET A 104 19.99 4.15 -8.10
CA MET A 104 20.10 3.07 -9.08
C MET A 104 20.45 1.73 -8.42
N SER A 105 21.23 1.77 -7.33
CA SER A 105 21.51 0.59 -6.49
C SER A 105 20.26 0.04 -5.77
N ALA A 106 19.35 0.90 -5.30
CA ALA A 106 18.08 0.48 -4.71
C ALA A 106 17.16 -0.17 -5.74
N PHE A 107 17.21 0.28 -6.99
CA PHE A 107 16.42 -0.26 -8.09
C PHE A 107 16.84 -1.68 -8.51
N HIS A 108 18.14 -1.98 -8.47
CA HIS A 108 18.63 -3.35 -8.70
C HIS A 108 18.10 -4.34 -7.66
N ARG A 109 17.92 -3.90 -6.41
CA ARG A 109 17.40 -4.75 -5.35
C ARG A 109 15.91 -5.04 -5.49
N LEU A 110 15.11 -4.06 -5.94
CA LEU A 110 13.69 -4.28 -6.21
C LEU A 110 13.47 -5.28 -7.36
N ARG A 111 14.31 -5.25 -8.41
CA ARG A 111 14.30 -6.27 -9.47
C ARG A 111 14.63 -7.68 -8.96
N ARG A 112 15.48 -7.76 -7.93
CA ARG A 112 15.82 -9.04 -7.29
C ARG A 112 14.61 -9.67 -6.59
N ILE A 113 13.77 -8.85 -5.95
CA ILE A 113 12.51 -9.32 -5.32
C ILE A 113 11.53 -9.82 -6.38
N ASP A 114 11.37 -9.11 -7.50
CA ASP A 114 10.51 -9.52 -8.62
C ASP A 114 10.96 -10.86 -9.23
N THR A 115 12.28 -11.06 -9.32
CA THR A 115 12.86 -12.35 -9.75
C THR A 115 12.54 -13.45 -8.74
N ILE A 116 12.74 -13.20 -7.43
CA ILE A 116 12.42 -14.16 -6.36
C ILE A 116 10.94 -14.53 -6.37
N GLN A 117 10.03 -13.57 -6.53
CA GLN A 117 8.58 -13.81 -6.59
C GLN A 117 8.21 -14.70 -7.78
N THR A 118 8.79 -14.43 -8.96
CA THR A 118 8.54 -15.22 -10.17
C THR A 118 9.09 -16.64 -10.01
N GLU A 119 10.32 -16.77 -9.51
CA GLU A 119 10.96 -18.06 -9.27
C GLU A 119 10.19 -18.89 -8.22
N ALA A 120 9.73 -18.27 -7.13
CA ALA A 120 8.93 -18.90 -6.09
C ALA A 120 7.57 -19.38 -6.61
N ALA A 121 6.88 -18.55 -7.41
CA ALA A 121 5.63 -18.95 -8.03
C ALA A 121 5.80 -20.16 -8.96
N THR A 122 6.89 -20.20 -9.73
CA THR A 122 7.20 -21.37 -10.57
C THR A 122 7.56 -22.61 -9.76
N ALA A 123 8.30 -22.44 -8.67
CA ALA A 123 8.69 -23.55 -7.79
C ALA A 123 7.46 -24.19 -7.13
N HIS A 124 6.51 -23.39 -6.65
CA HIS A 124 5.23 -23.89 -6.11
C HIS A 124 4.37 -24.58 -7.16
N ALA A 125 4.22 -23.99 -8.35
CA ALA A 125 3.40 -24.59 -9.39
C ALA A 125 3.94 -25.94 -9.89
N GLY A 126 5.27 -26.11 -9.89
CA GLY A 126 5.96 -27.30 -10.41
C GLY A 126 6.42 -28.30 -9.36
N GLY A 127 6.35 -27.99 -8.06
CA GLY A 127 6.94 -28.82 -7.00
C GLY A 127 8.47 -28.99 -7.14
N ASP A 128 9.15 -28.03 -7.76
CA ASP A 128 10.57 -28.12 -8.13
C ASP A 128 11.47 -27.76 -6.93
N LEU A 129 11.98 -28.79 -6.26
CA LEU A 129 12.85 -28.66 -5.09
C LEU A 129 14.19 -27.94 -5.41
N PRO A 130 14.92 -28.27 -6.49
CA PRO A 130 16.06 -27.47 -6.93
C PRO A 130 15.75 -25.97 -7.07
N MET A 131 14.61 -25.62 -7.67
CA MET A 131 14.19 -24.23 -7.82
C MET A 131 13.85 -23.59 -6.46
N ALA A 132 13.15 -24.31 -5.57
CA ALA A 132 12.88 -23.86 -4.21
C ALA A 132 14.16 -23.58 -3.42
N ARG A 133 15.19 -24.44 -3.52
CA ARG A 133 16.51 -24.18 -2.91
C ARG A 133 17.18 -22.93 -3.45
N LYS A 134 17.06 -22.66 -4.75
CA LYS A 134 17.58 -21.43 -5.36
C LYS A 134 16.89 -20.20 -4.81
N VAL A 135 15.55 -20.24 -4.69
CA VAL A 135 14.73 -19.19 -4.07
C VAL A 135 15.19 -18.93 -2.63
N VAL A 136 15.36 -19.98 -1.83
CA VAL A 136 15.87 -19.86 -0.44
C VAL A 136 17.26 -19.22 -0.40
N GLY A 137 18.19 -19.64 -1.27
CA GLY A 137 19.52 -19.03 -1.35
C GLY A 137 19.47 -17.53 -1.76
N HIS A 138 18.57 -17.17 -2.68
CA HIS A 138 18.33 -15.78 -3.05
C HIS A 138 17.77 -14.96 -1.88
N MET A 139 16.87 -15.53 -1.06
CA MET A 139 16.34 -14.88 0.14
C MET A 139 17.41 -14.70 1.22
N THR A 140 18.18 -15.74 1.53
CA THR A 140 19.26 -15.68 2.52
C THR A 140 20.29 -14.61 2.13
N SER A 141 20.63 -14.51 0.86
CA SER A 141 21.55 -13.47 0.36
C SER A 141 20.92 -12.08 0.26
N LEU A 142 19.61 -11.96 0.05
CA LEU A 142 18.88 -10.68 0.12
C LEU A 142 18.88 -10.09 1.54
N TYR A 143 18.89 -10.96 2.55
CA TYR A 143 18.85 -10.64 3.98
C TYR A 143 20.19 -10.82 4.70
N ALA A 144 21.28 -11.12 3.98
CA ALA A 144 22.57 -11.42 4.58
C ALA A 144 23.18 -10.26 5.41
N SER A 145 22.95 -9.03 4.97
CA SER A 145 23.46 -7.80 5.61
C SER A 145 22.56 -7.26 6.74
N ARG A 146 21.58 -8.06 7.18
CA ARG A 146 20.57 -7.66 8.17
C ARG A 146 20.68 -8.50 9.43
N ASP A 147 20.90 -7.80 10.54
CA ASP A 147 20.98 -8.39 11.88
C ASP A 147 19.60 -8.83 12.39
N ASP A 148 18.54 -8.11 12.02
CA ASP A 148 17.17 -8.42 12.44
C ASP A 148 16.64 -9.75 11.88
N THR A 149 17.28 -10.28 10.83
CA THR A 149 16.96 -11.59 10.24
C THR A 149 18.01 -12.67 10.55
N ALA A 150 19.01 -12.38 11.39
CA ALA A 150 20.10 -13.32 11.65
C ALA A 150 19.59 -14.65 12.24
N TRP A 151 18.73 -14.59 13.26
CA TRP A 151 18.17 -15.77 13.90
C TRP A 151 17.34 -16.64 12.94
N GLY A 152 16.47 -16.01 12.15
CA GLY A 152 15.66 -16.70 11.14
C GLY A 152 16.51 -17.36 10.05
N ARG A 153 17.61 -16.71 9.63
CA ARG A 153 18.57 -17.28 8.67
C ARG A 153 19.30 -18.50 9.24
N THR A 154 19.73 -18.46 10.50
CA THR A 154 20.36 -19.62 11.16
C THR A 154 19.40 -20.79 11.26
N GLN A 155 18.16 -20.57 11.69
CA GLN A 155 17.12 -21.61 11.72
C GLN A 155 16.85 -22.22 10.34
N LEU A 156 16.81 -21.38 9.30
CA LEU A 156 16.61 -21.83 7.93
C LEU A 156 17.81 -22.64 7.43
N GLU A 157 19.04 -22.22 7.73
CA GLU A 157 20.26 -22.92 7.34
C GLU A 157 20.39 -24.30 8.00
N GLU A 158 20.00 -24.41 9.28
CA GLU A 158 19.99 -25.67 10.02
C GLU A 158 18.94 -26.65 9.50
N ARG A 159 17.73 -26.18 9.18
CA ARG A 159 16.58 -27.04 8.87
C ARG A 159 16.33 -27.25 7.38
N ALA A 160 16.75 -26.34 6.50
CA ALA A 160 16.53 -26.46 5.05
C ALA A 160 17.08 -27.76 4.44
N PRO A 161 18.23 -28.32 4.87
CA PRO A 161 18.72 -29.60 4.34
C PRO A 161 17.84 -30.80 4.68
N GLU A 162 17.00 -30.71 5.70
CA GLU A 162 16.11 -31.80 6.15
C GLU A 162 14.80 -31.86 5.34
N VAL A 163 14.44 -30.77 4.64
CA VAL A 163 13.17 -30.65 3.92
C VAL A 163 13.30 -31.10 2.47
N MET A 164 12.60 -32.17 2.11
CA MET A 164 12.72 -32.85 0.81
C MET A 164 11.62 -32.49 -0.20
N ASP A 165 10.71 -31.59 0.17
CA ASP A 165 9.63 -31.09 -0.67
C ASP A 165 9.76 -29.58 -0.91
N ALA A 166 9.39 -29.12 -2.10
CA ALA A 166 9.54 -27.73 -2.50
C ALA A 166 8.65 -26.79 -1.66
N ASP A 167 7.41 -27.20 -1.38
CA ASP A 167 6.45 -26.41 -0.63
C ASP A 167 6.88 -26.25 0.82
N GLY A 168 7.25 -27.34 1.50
CA GLY A 168 7.75 -27.31 2.87
C GLY A 168 9.01 -26.46 3.02
N LEU A 169 9.90 -26.45 2.02
CA LEU A 169 11.12 -25.65 2.06
C LEU A 169 10.80 -24.15 1.95
N LEU A 170 9.85 -23.78 1.08
CA LEU A 170 9.39 -22.41 0.94
C LEU A 170 8.57 -21.95 2.15
N ASP A 171 7.74 -22.82 2.72
CA ASP A 171 6.98 -22.58 3.94
C ASP A 171 7.90 -22.36 5.15
N LEU A 172 8.97 -23.16 5.26
CA LEU A 172 9.99 -22.98 6.28
C LEU A 172 10.70 -21.64 6.13
N ALA A 173 11.05 -21.24 4.90
CA ALA A 173 11.66 -19.95 4.61
C ALA A 173 10.70 -18.78 4.92
N GLU A 174 9.42 -18.94 4.61
CA GLU A 174 8.38 -17.97 4.90
C GLU A 174 8.24 -17.73 6.41
N ARG A 175 8.08 -18.80 7.20
CA ARG A 175 7.93 -18.70 8.66
C ARG A 175 9.19 -18.16 9.34
N SER A 176 10.37 -18.68 8.98
CA SER A 176 11.62 -18.31 9.64
C SER A 176 12.07 -16.88 9.35
N LEU A 177 11.87 -16.38 8.12
CA LEU A 177 12.38 -15.07 7.70
C LEU A 177 11.31 -13.97 7.67
N LEU A 178 10.09 -14.29 7.22
CA LEU A 178 9.09 -13.26 6.93
C LEU A 178 8.16 -12.97 8.10
N GLU A 179 7.91 -13.90 9.00
CA GLU A 179 7.01 -13.68 10.17
C GLU A 179 7.34 -12.39 10.98
N PRO A 180 8.59 -12.14 11.42
CA PRO A 180 8.91 -10.91 12.15
C PRO A 180 8.85 -9.65 11.28
N LEU A 181 9.06 -9.78 9.97
CA LEU A 181 8.95 -8.66 9.02
C LEU A 181 7.48 -8.32 8.74
N ASP A 182 6.64 -9.33 8.56
CA ASP A 182 5.19 -9.23 8.36
C ASP A 182 4.54 -8.51 9.56
N ALA A 183 4.92 -8.88 10.78
CA ALA A 183 4.43 -8.23 12.00
C ALA A 183 4.75 -6.71 12.03
N ARG A 184 5.98 -6.33 11.67
CA ARG A 184 6.40 -4.93 11.60
C ARG A 184 5.68 -4.17 10.49
N ALA A 185 5.51 -4.79 9.33
CA ALA A 185 4.79 -4.17 8.22
C ALA A 185 3.32 -3.93 8.59
N VAL A 186 2.66 -4.91 9.22
CA VAL A 186 1.27 -4.77 9.69
C VAL A 186 1.16 -3.65 10.75
N ALA A 187 2.13 -3.52 11.66
CA ALA A 187 2.14 -2.44 12.65
C ALA A 187 2.23 -1.05 12.00
N GLU A 188 3.03 -0.89 10.95
CA GLU A 188 3.11 0.37 10.17
C GLU A 188 1.78 0.69 9.47
N VAL A 189 1.10 -0.33 8.92
CA VAL A 189 -0.23 -0.18 8.33
C VAL A 189 -1.25 0.27 9.38
N GLN A 190 -1.22 -0.33 10.58
CA GLN A 190 -2.09 0.05 11.69
C GLN A 190 -1.85 1.49 12.13
N ALA A 191 -0.59 1.91 12.26
CA ALA A 191 -0.23 3.27 12.65
C ALA A 191 -0.72 4.30 11.62
N ALA A 192 -0.54 4.02 10.32
CA ALA A 192 -1.02 4.90 9.25
C ALA A 192 -2.56 4.96 9.22
N ALA A 193 -3.24 3.82 9.31
CA ALA A 193 -4.70 3.76 9.34
C ALA A 193 -5.28 4.52 10.54
N ARG A 194 -4.66 4.38 11.73
CA ARG A 194 -5.00 5.12 12.95
C ARG A 194 -4.81 6.62 12.76
N GLN A 195 -3.67 7.04 12.21
CA GLN A 195 -3.37 8.46 11.96
C GLN A 195 -4.41 9.10 11.04
N VAL A 196 -4.75 8.44 9.93
CA VAL A 196 -5.74 8.95 8.97
C VAL A 196 -7.14 8.99 9.59
N ALA A 197 -7.55 7.94 10.31
CA ALA A 197 -8.85 7.90 10.95
C ALA A 197 -9.03 8.99 12.01
N VAL A 198 -8.02 9.24 12.85
CA VAL A 198 -8.06 10.30 13.87
C VAL A 198 -8.12 11.68 13.24
N VAL A 199 -7.29 11.95 12.25
CA VAL A 199 -7.23 13.29 11.64
C VAL A 199 -8.56 13.64 10.97
N THR A 200 -9.16 12.69 10.23
CA THR A 200 -10.49 12.88 9.64
C THR A 200 -11.59 13.05 10.70
N ALA A 201 -11.49 12.34 11.83
CA ALA A 201 -12.50 12.47 12.88
C ALA A 201 -12.41 13.82 13.64
N VAL A 202 -11.21 14.38 13.77
CA VAL A 202 -10.93 15.54 14.65
C VAL A 202 -10.81 16.86 13.90
N VAL A 203 -10.24 16.88 12.69
CA VAL A 203 -9.85 18.12 12.00
C VAL A 203 -10.86 18.47 10.89
N PRO A 204 -11.64 19.56 11.00
CA PRO A 204 -12.64 19.96 10.01
C PRO A 204 -12.03 20.72 8.82
N LEU A 205 -10.90 20.25 8.29
CA LEU A 205 -10.23 20.85 7.14
C LEU A 205 -10.13 19.81 6.03
N ALA A 206 -11.06 19.87 5.07
CA ALA A 206 -11.13 18.90 3.97
C ALA A 206 -9.80 18.75 3.20
N LEU A 207 -9.00 19.81 3.09
CA LEU A 207 -7.68 19.76 2.46
C LEU A 207 -6.62 19.12 3.36
N ALA A 208 -6.70 19.31 4.68
CA ALA A 208 -5.77 18.72 5.63
C ALA A 208 -5.92 17.20 5.68
N ASP A 209 -7.16 16.69 5.56
CA ASP A 209 -7.44 15.25 5.52
C ASP A 209 -6.79 14.59 4.31
N VAL A 210 -6.99 15.16 3.12
CA VAL A 210 -6.42 14.62 1.87
C VAL A 210 -4.89 14.67 1.92
N PHE A 211 -4.30 15.78 2.37
CA PHE A 211 -2.85 15.91 2.45
C PHE A 211 -2.25 14.96 3.49
N THR A 212 -2.91 14.81 4.65
CA THR A 212 -2.50 13.88 5.70
C THR A 212 -2.58 12.44 5.20
N ALA A 213 -3.70 12.05 4.59
CA ALA A 213 -3.90 10.71 4.04
C ALA A 213 -2.87 10.40 2.95
N LEU A 214 -2.61 11.33 2.03
CA LEU A 214 -1.60 11.15 1.00
C LEU A 214 -0.21 10.99 1.60
N THR A 215 0.17 11.87 2.51
CA THR A 215 1.51 11.84 3.13
C THR A 215 1.69 10.59 3.99
N ALA A 216 0.67 10.18 4.75
CA ALA A 216 0.67 8.95 5.53
C ALA A 216 0.80 7.72 4.62
N ASN A 217 0.04 7.66 3.52
CA ASN A 217 0.11 6.56 2.55
C ASN A 217 1.49 6.46 1.88
N LEU A 218 2.07 7.58 1.46
CA LEU A 218 3.41 7.59 0.84
C LEU A 218 4.49 7.16 1.83
N ARG A 219 4.45 7.66 3.07
CA ARG A 219 5.38 7.25 4.14
C ARG A 219 5.21 5.77 4.48
N MET A 220 3.98 5.28 4.61
CA MET A 220 3.66 3.88 4.89
C MET A 220 4.20 2.96 3.80
N ILE A 221 3.91 3.23 2.52
CA ILE A 221 4.39 2.41 1.40
C ILE A 221 5.92 2.34 1.38
N ARG A 222 6.59 3.48 1.57
CA ARG A 222 8.05 3.52 1.65
C ARG A 222 8.58 2.67 2.80
N ARG A 223 7.96 2.77 3.97
CA ARG A 223 8.37 2.03 5.17
C ARG A 223 8.17 0.52 5.00
N ILE A 224 7.07 0.11 4.38
CA ILE A 224 6.81 -1.30 4.04
C ILE A 224 7.88 -1.83 3.08
N ALA A 225 8.23 -1.05 2.04
CA ALA A 225 9.34 -1.43 1.15
C ALA A 225 10.68 -1.53 1.88
N GLU A 226 10.95 -0.64 2.83
CA GLU A 226 12.16 -0.72 3.67
C GLU A 226 12.16 -1.96 4.56
N ILE A 227 10.99 -2.39 5.06
CA ILE A 227 10.86 -3.59 5.88
C ILE A 227 11.19 -4.85 5.07
N TYR A 228 10.64 -5.02 3.86
CA TYR A 228 10.88 -6.23 3.06
C TYR A 228 12.12 -6.16 2.19
N GLY A 229 12.34 -5.04 1.51
CA GLY A 229 13.41 -4.84 0.53
C GLY A 229 14.62 -4.06 1.03
N GLY A 230 14.65 -3.67 2.31
CA GLY A 230 15.71 -2.87 2.94
C GLY A 230 15.82 -1.44 2.40
N ARG A 231 16.91 -0.72 2.75
CA ARG A 231 17.09 0.75 2.53
C ARG A 231 16.60 1.20 1.14
N SER A 232 15.37 1.70 1.09
CA SER A 232 14.75 2.27 -0.10
C SER A 232 15.26 3.71 -0.25
N GLY A 233 15.77 4.04 -1.43
CA GLY A 233 16.06 5.42 -1.77
C GLY A 233 14.77 6.23 -1.94
N THR A 234 14.88 7.56 -1.89
CA THR A 234 13.72 8.47 -1.86
C THR A 234 12.95 8.47 -3.18
N LEU A 235 13.57 8.10 -4.31
CA LEU A 235 13.00 8.25 -5.66
C LEU A 235 12.35 6.97 -6.22
N GLY A 236 12.76 5.78 -5.77
CA GLY A 236 12.12 4.49 -6.12
C GLY A 236 10.69 4.34 -5.60
N SER A 237 10.31 5.18 -4.63
CA SER A 237 8.99 5.24 -4.02
C SER A 237 7.87 5.51 -5.04
N PHE A 238 8.11 6.31 -6.08
CA PHE A 238 7.07 6.65 -7.07
C PHE A 238 6.66 5.45 -7.93
N ARG A 239 7.62 4.63 -8.38
CA ARG A 239 7.32 3.39 -9.11
C ARG A 239 6.59 2.41 -8.21
N LEU A 240 7.04 2.27 -6.95
CA LEU A 240 6.39 1.37 -6.00
C LEU A 240 4.94 1.76 -5.75
N VAL A 241 4.68 3.05 -5.48
CA VAL A 241 3.32 3.57 -5.34
C VAL A 241 2.49 3.25 -6.58
N ARG A 242 3.04 3.46 -7.79
CA ARG A 242 2.35 3.10 -9.04
C ARG A 242 2.05 1.60 -9.13
N THR A 243 2.99 0.73 -8.72
CA THR A 243 2.79 -0.73 -8.72
C THR A 243 1.71 -1.13 -7.71
N VAL A 244 1.73 -0.57 -6.49
CA VAL A 244 0.71 -0.83 -5.46
C VAL A 244 -0.67 -0.39 -5.93
N LEU A 245 -0.78 0.81 -6.51
CA LEU A 245 -2.04 1.29 -7.09
C LEU A 245 -2.50 0.39 -8.26
N GLY A 246 -1.58 -0.06 -9.12
CA GLY A 246 -1.87 -1.01 -10.18
C GLY A 246 -2.36 -2.37 -9.65
N HIS A 247 -1.73 -2.87 -8.59
CA HIS A 247 -2.12 -4.11 -7.91
C HIS A 247 -3.52 -4.00 -7.32
N LEU A 248 -3.82 -2.91 -6.61
CA LEU A 248 -5.17 -2.64 -6.06
C LEU A 248 -6.25 -2.64 -7.14
N VAL A 249 -5.94 -2.08 -8.31
CA VAL A 249 -6.86 -2.08 -9.46
C VAL A 249 -7.00 -3.49 -10.02
N ALA A 250 -5.89 -4.21 -10.20
CA ALA A 250 -5.86 -5.55 -10.78
C ALA A 250 -6.52 -6.61 -9.89
N THR A 251 -6.31 -6.56 -8.57
CA THR A 251 -6.90 -7.48 -7.59
C THR A 251 -8.34 -7.11 -7.22
N GLY A 252 -8.94 -6.15 -7.92
CA GLY A 252 -10.31 -5.72 -7.73
C GLY A 252 -10.48 -4.80 -6.51
N ALA A 253 -10.68 -3.50 -6.80
CA ALA A 253 -11.13 -2.51 -5.82
C ALA A 253 -12.47 -2.92 -5.12
N VAL A 254 -13.16 -3.96 -5.59
CA VAL A 254 -14.53 -4.32 -5.18
C VAL A 254 -14.59 -5.57 -4.28
N ALA A 255 -13.66 -6.53 -4.38
CA ALA A 255 -13.77 -7.83 -3.69
C ALA A 255 -13.60 -7.78 -2.15
N VAL A 256 -13.31 -6.62 -1.57
CA VAL A 256 -13.10 -6.43 -0.12
C VAL A 256 -14.15 -5.47 0.48
N GLY A 257 -15.17 -5.08 -0.31
CA GLY A 257 -16.35 -4.39 0.23
C GLY A 257 -17.12 -5.27 1.21
N ASP A 258 -17.21 -6.58 0.94
CA ASP A 258 -17.91 -7.56 1.78
C ASP A 258 -17.33 -7.66 3.20
N ASP A 259 -16.00 -7.66 3.33
CA ASP A 259 -15.30 -7.72 4.63
C ASP A 259 -15.61 -6.51 5.54
N LEU A 260 -15.84 -5.34 4.93
CA LEU A 260 -16.19 -4.12 5.65
C LEU A 260 -17.69 -4.06 5.95
N ILE A 261 -18.55 -4.44 5.00
CA ILE A 261 -20.01 -4.47 5.16
C ILE A 261 -20.40 -5.41 6.32
N HIS A 262 -19.82 -6.61 6.40
CA HIS A 262 -20.09 -7.55 7.48
C HIS A 262 -19.65 -7.03 8.86
N SER A 263 -18.55 -6.29 8.92
CA SER A 263 -18.00 -5.76 10.18
C SER A 263 -18.76 -4.53 10.72
N VAL A 264 -19.31 -3.70 9.82
CA VAL A 264 -20.10 -2.52 10.18
C VAL A 264 -21.55 -2.91 10.52
N ALA A 265 -22.08 -3.97 9.90
CA ALA A 265 -23.43 -4.47 10.19
C ALA A 265 -23.53 -5.34 11.47
N GLY A 266 -22.46 -6.05 11.86
CA GLY A 266 -22.48 -7.01 12.98
C GLY A 266 -22.22 -6.44 14.39
N GLY A 267 -21.88 -5.16 14.53
CA GLY A 267 -21.49 -4.54 15.81
C GLY A 267 -22.36 -3.34 16.18
N GLY A 268 -23.57 -3.58 16.69
CA GLY A 268 -24.59 -2.59 17.05
C GLY A 268 -24.25 -1.56 18.14
N LEU A 269 -22.97 -1.32 18.44
CA LEU A 269 -22.53 -0.29 19.41
C LEU A 269 -21.95 0.97 18.75
N LEU A 270 -21.77 1.00 17.43
CA LEU A 270 -21.20 2.15 16.71
C LEU A 270 -22.20 3.01 15.93
N SER A 271 -23.46 2.58 15.78
CA SER A 271 -24.49 3.32 15.02
C SER A 271 -24.88 4.69 15.62
N LYS A 272 -24.31 5.08 16.75
CA LYS A 272 -24.51 6.38 17.41
C LYS A 272 -23.23 7.24 17.52
N VAL A 273 -22.09 6.78 17.02
CA VAL A 273 -20.84 7.55 17.09
C VAL A 273 -20.72 8.38 15.80
N SER A 274 -21.16 9.65 15.86
CA SER A 274 -20.91 10.79 14.94
C SER A 274 -20.59 10.51 13.46
N ARG A 275 -21.27 11.20 12.52
CA ARG A 275 -21.02 11.11 11.06
C ARG A 275 -19.52 11.16 10.68
N ARG A 276 -18.74 12.00 11.36
CA ARG A 276 -17.29 12.17 11.12
C ARG A 276 -16.43 11.01 11.62
N PHE A 277 -16.86 10.31 12.66
CA PHE A 277 -16.19 9.10 13.09
C PHE A 277 -16.36 7.99 12.04
N GLY A 278 -17.56 7.86 11.47
CA GLY A 278 -17.81 6.99 10.32
C GLY A 278 -16.91 7.30 9.13
N GLU A 279 -16.80 8.59 8.75
CA GLU A 279 -15.89 9.05 7.69
C GLU A 279 -14.42 8.70 7.99
N GLY A 280 -13.96 8.87 9.24
CA GLY A 280 -12.60 8.53 9.68
C GLY A 280 -12.32 7.02 9.63
N VAL A 281 -13.25 6.18 10.08
CA VAL A 281 -13.11 4.72 10.00
C VAL A 281 -13.03 4.25 8.55
N VAL A 282 -13.86 4.80 7.66
CA VAL A 282 -13.83 4.48 6.23
C VAL A 282 -12.49 4.88 5.59
N ASN A 283 -11.98 6.07 5.88
CA ASN A 283 -10.68 6.53 5.37
C ASN A 283 -9.50 5.72 5.95
N GLY A 284 -9.59 5.33 7.22
CA GLY A 284 -8.64 4.42 7.87
C GLY A 284 -8.64 3.03 7.23
N ALA A 285 -9.81 2.51 6.86
CA ALA A 285 -9.95 1.23 6.15
C ALA A 285 -9.37 1.27 4.74
N LEU A 286 -9.60 2.36 4.00
CA LEU A 286 -8.95 2.59 2.70
C LEU A 286 -7.43 2.63 2.83
N THR A 287 -6.92 3.29 3.87
CA THR A 287 -5.48 3.33 4.19
C THR A 287 -4.94 1.94 4.49
N ALA A 288 -5.64 1.16 5.33
CA ALA A 288 -5.25 -0.21 5.66
C ALA A 288 -5.21 -1.10 4.41
N ARG A 289 -6.15 -0.92 3.49
CA ARG A 289 -6.20 -1.64 2.22
C ARG A 289 -5.00 -1.33 1.33
N VAL A 290 -4.64 -0.05 1.19
CA VAL A 290 -3.44 0.36 0.45
C VAL A 290 -2.19 -0.25 1.09
N GLY A 291 -2.13 -0.27 2.42
CA GLY A 291 -1.04 -0.90 3.16
C GLY A 291 -0.91 -2.39 2.92
N ILE A 292 -2.02 -3.14 2.96
CA ILE A 292 -2.02 -4.59 2.69
C ILE A 292 -1.61 -4.90 1.24
N ALA A 293 -2.09 -4.11 0.27
CA ALA A 293 -1.63 -4.24 -1.11
C ALA A 293 -0.13 -3.92 -1.26
N ALA A 294 0.39 -2.95 -0.51
CA ALA A 294 1.82 -2.66 -0.49
C ALA A 294 2.62 -3.83 0.10
N ILE A 295 2.10 -4.50 1.12
CA ILE A 295 2.69 -5.73 1.68
C ILE A 295 2.76 -6.81 0.59
N GLU A 296 1.66 -7.10 -0.08
CA GLU A 296 1.61 -8.13 -1.14
C GLU A 296 2.60 -7.86 -2.28
N VAL A 297 2.71 -6.60 -2.70
CA VAL A 297 3.64 -6.23 -3.77
C VAL A 297 5.11 -6.32 -3.31
N CYS A 298 5.40 -5.98 -2.06
CA CYS A 298 6.78 -5.93 -1.56
C CYS A 298 7.30 -7.27 -1.02
N ARG A 299 6.41 -8.22 -0.69
CA ARG A 299 6.77 -9.47 -0.04
C ARG A 299 7.42 -10.45 -1.03
N PRO A 300 8.57 -11.06 -0.73
CA PRO A 300 9.30 -11.90 -1.69
C PRO A 300 8.65 -13.26 -1.94
N LEU A 301 7.87 -13.78 -0.99
CA LEU A 301 7.10 -15.02 -1.14
C LEU A 301 5.59 -14.73 -1.03
N PRO A 302 4.74 -15.49 -1.74
CA PRO A 302 3.30 -15.44 -1.54
C PRO A 302 2.93 -15.93 -0.12
N PHE A 303 1.74 -15.56 0.36
CA PHE A 303 1.21 -16.07 1.61
C PHE A 303 0.73 -17.51 1.42
N GLN A 304 1.49 -18.48 1.92
CA GLN A 304 1.14 -19.91 1.90
C GLN A 304 1.09 -20.46 3.33
N ALA A 305 2.24 -20.42 4.01
CA ALA A 305 2.41 -20.89 5.38
C ALA A 305 1.91 -19.89 6.42
N LEU A 306 1.98 -18.58 6.11
CA LEU A 306 1.53 -17.51 6.98
C LEU A 306 0.17 -16.96 6.53
N LYS A 307 -0.66 -16.60 7.51
CA LYS A 307 -1.99 -16.07 7.25
C LYS A 307 -1.90 -14.66 6.66
N ARG A 308 -2.54 -14.45 5.51
CA ARG A 308 -2.70 -13.12 4.91
C ARG A 308 -3.37 -12.15 5.90
N PRO A 309 -2.82 -10.95 6.13
CA PRO A 309 -3.44 -9.96 6.99
C PRO A 309 -4.77 -9.48 6.39
N SER A 310 -5.85 -9.49 7.17
CA SER A 310 -7.15 -8.99 6.74
C SER A 310 -7.27 -7.47 6.96
N VAL A 311 -8.01 -6.79 6.08
CA VAL A 311 -8.29 -5.36 6.21
C VAL A 311 -9.06 -5.10 7.51
N THR A 312 -10.16 -5.82 7.74
CA THR A 312 -11.01 -5.68 8.93
C THR A 312 -10.24 -5.90 10.22
N GLY A 313 -9.44 -6.97 10.31
CA GLY A 313 -8.64 -7.26 11.50
C GLY A 313 -7.52 -6.24 11.73
N THR A 314 -7.03 -5.59 10.67
CA THR A 314 -6.02 -4.53 10.77
C THR A 314 -6.65 -3.22 11.24
N VAL A 315 -7.81 -2.85 10.69
CA VAL A 315 -8.58 -1.67 11.13
C VAL A 315 -9.04 -1.82 12.57
N GLN A 316 -9.60 -2.98 12.94
CA GLN A 316 -10.04 -3.25 14.32
C GLN A 316 -8.88 -3.12 15.33
N ARG A 317 -7.69 -3.65 15.00
CA ARG A 317 -6.48 -3.49 15.84
C ARG A 317 -5.99 -2.05 15.89
N ALA A 318 -6.04 -1.32 14.78
CA ALA A 318 -5.67 0.09 14.73
C ALA A 318 -6.61 0.97 15.59
N LEU A 319 -7.91 0.65 15.60
CA LEU A 319 -8.93 1.36 16.37
C LEU A 319 -8.92 0.99 17.85
N THR A 320 -8.75 -0.29 18.20
CA THR A 320 -8.59 -0.69 19.62
C THR A 320 -7.35 -0.06 20.25
N GLY A 321 -6.26 0.11 19.49
CA GLY A 321 -5.08 0.87 19.92
C GLY A 321 -5.31 2.37 20.15
N LEU A 322 -6.44 2.95 19.72
CA LEU A 322 -6.84 4.33 20.08
C LEU A 322 -7.43 4.41 21.49
N PHE A 323 -8.13 3.37 21.93
CA PHE A 323 -8.87 3.35 23.18
C PHE A 323 -8.09 2.68 24.33
N GLY A 324 -7.00 1.96 24.04
CA GLY A 324 -6.14 1.31 25.04
C GLY A 324 -5.05 2.18 25.67
N GLN A 325 -5.08 3.51 25.48
CA GLN A 325 -4.14 4.48 26.10
C GLN A 325 -4.84 5.49 27.03
N ALA A 326 -6.05 5.18 27.50
CA ALA A 326 -6.73 5.96 28.54
C ALA A 326 -6.59 5.28 29.90
#